data_AF-A0A528A783-F1
#
_entry.id   AF-A0A528A783-F1
#
_cell.length_a   1.000
_cell.length_b   1.000
_cell.length_c   1.000
_cell.angle_alpha   90.00
_cell.angle_beta   90.00
_cell.angle_gamma   90.00
#
_symmetry.space_group_name_H-M   'P 1'
#
loop_
_entity.id
_entity.type
_entity.pdbx_description
1 polymer ?
#
loop_
_entity_poly.entity_id
_entity_poly.type
_entity_poly.pdbx_seq_one_letter_code
_entity_poly.pdbx_strand_id
1 'polypeptide(L)'
;EVGLARNAAVNATPEDIESLREALEMNRQSIGDLTRFERTDVDFHYVLAVITRNRIFTAIHAALAEWLLEQRRTTLAEGEDRKAYEAHREIFEAIAARDPDRAEAAMRRHLEYVSRRYLEIARPK
;
A
#
# COMPACT_ATOMS: atom_id res chain seq x y z
N GLU A 1 0.59 9.06 -0.98
CA GLU A 1 -0.36 7.98 -1.34
C GLU A 1 -1.78 8.20 -0.83
N VAL A 2 -1.99 8.89 0.31
CA VAL A 2 -3.33 9.29 0.79
C VAL A 2 -4.22 9.89 -0.32
N GLY A 3 -3.71 10.90 -1.04
CA GLY A 3 -4.41 11.48 -2.18
C GLY A 3 -4.54 10.56 -3.39
N LEU A 4 -3.65 9.57 -3.55
CA LEU A 4 -3.75 8.57 -4.63
C LEU A 4 -4.89 7.60 -4.36
N ALA A 5 -5.07 7.16 -3.11
CA ALA A 5 -6.20 6.31 -2.71
C ALA A 5 -7.54 7.03 -2.94
N ARG A 6 -7.64 8.31 -2.53
CA ARG A 6 -8.82 9.16 -2.84
C ARG A 6 -9.06 9.25 -4.35
N ASN A 7 -8.00 9.54 -5.12
CA ASN A 7 -8.08 9.68 -6.57
C ASN A 7 -8.53 8.37 -7.24
N ALA A 8 -8.03 7.22 -6.80
CA ALA A 8 -8.39 5.92 -7.30
C ALA A 8 -9.87 5.61 -7.05
N ALA A 9 -10.41 5.92 -5.86
CA ALA A 9 -11.84 5.74 -5.58
C ALA A 9 -12.74 6.53 -6.55
N VAL A 10 -12.31 7.72 -6.98
CA VAL A 10 -13.06 8.55 -7.94
C VAL A 10 -12.88 8.08 -9.38
N ASN A 11 -11.65 7.75 -9.80
CA ASN A 11 -11.28 7.69 -11.22
C ASN A 11 -10.92 6.30 -11.75
N ALA A 12 -10.76 5.29 -10.89
CA ALA A 12 -10.37 3.95 -11.35
C ALA A 12 -11.37 3.42 -12.40
N THR A 13 -10.91 2.73 -13.44
CA THR A 13 -11.80 1.95 -14.31
C THR A 13 -12.07 0.58 -13.69
N PRO A 14 -13.00 -0.23 -14.23
CA PRO A 14 -13.16 -1.61 -13.79
C PRO A 14 -11.86 -2.42 -13.87
N GLU A 15 -11.04 -2.19 -14.90
CA GLU A 15 -9.75 -2.86 -15.11
C GLU A 15 -8.70 -2.44 -14.07
N ASP A 16 -8.73 -1.15 -13.66
CA ASP A 16 -7.89 -0.64 -12.57
C ASP A 16 -8.24 -1.30 -11.23
N ILE A 17 -9.54 -1.44 -10.94
CA ILE A 17 -10.03 -2.10 -9.72
C ILE A 17 -9.61 -3.57 -9.72
N GLU A 18 -9.71 -4.24 -10.88
CA GLU A 18 -9.29 -5.63 -11.02
C GLU A 18 -7.78 -5.78 -10.81
N SER A 19 -6.97 -4.91 -11.40
CA SER A 19 -5.51 -4.90 -11.19
C SER A 19 -5.15 -4.70 -9.72
N LEU A 20 -5.88 -3.81 -9.02
CA LEU A 20 -5.68 -3.58 -7.59
C LEU A 20 -6.11 -4.80 -6.75
N ARG A 21 -7.18 -5.50 -7.15
CA ARG A 21 -7.65 -6.74 -6.53
C ARG A 21 -6.61 -7.85 -6.66
N GLU A 22 -6.01 -8.00 -7.85
CA GLU A 22 -4.95 -8.99 -8.09
C GLU A 22 -3.71 -8.70 -7.24
N ALA A 23 -3.28 -7.44 -7.16
CA ALA A 23 -2.16 -7.06 -6.30
C ALA A 23 -2.45 -7.34 -4.81
N LEU A 24 -3.68 -7.05 -4.34
CA LEU A 24 -4.11 -7.37 -2.98
C LEU A 24 -4.08 -8.89 -2.72
N GLU A 25 -4.52 -9.71 -3.67
CA GLU A 25 -4.52 -11.16 -3.54
C GLU A 25 -3.10 -11.74 -3.52
N MET A 26 -2.21 -11.21 -4.36
CA MET A 26 -0.78 -11.57 -4.31
C MET A 26 -0.15 -11.20 -2.96
N ASN A 27 -0.52 -10.05 -2.39
CA ASN A 27 -0.10 -9.66 -1.05
C ASN A 27 -0.63 -10.61 0.03
N ARG A 28 -1.92 -10.98 -0.04
CA ARG A 28 -2.54 -11.98 0.86
C ARG A 28 -1.81 -13.32 0.83
N GLN A 29 -1.50 -13.82 -0.37
CA GLN A 29 -0.83 -15.11 -0.56
C GLN A 29 0.62 -15.12 -0.08
N SER A 30 1.20 -13.95 0.17
CA SER A 30 2.57 -13.79 0.64
C SER A 30 2.68 -13.71 2.17
N ILE A 31 1.55 -13.70 2.90
CA ILE A 31 1.53 -13.74 4.37
C ILE A 31 2.28 -15.00 4.85
N GLY A 32 3.21 -14.82 5.79
CA GLY A 32 4.11 -15.87 6.28
C GLY A 32 5.42 -16.01 5.50
N ASP A 33 5.58 -15.34 4.35
CA ASP A 33 6.83 -15.19 3.62
C ASP A 33 7.18 -13.70 3.53
N LEU A 34 7.94 -13.20 4.51
CA LEU A 34 8.23 -11.76 4.63
C LEU A 34 8.94 -11.18 3.39
N THR A 35 9.86 -11.94 2.78
CA THR A 35 10.58 -11.48 1.58
C THR A 35 9.65 -11.32 0.40
N ARG A 36 8.69 -12.24 0.25
CA ARG A 36 7.66 -12.14 -0.79
C ARG A 36 6.64 -11.04 -0.45
N PHE A 37 6.28 -10.89 0.82
CA PHE A 37 5.34 -9.89 1.29
C PHE A 37 5.86 -8.47 1.02
N GLU A 38 7.14 -8.19 1.30
CA GLU A 38 7.79 -6.90 0.98
C GLU A 38 7.59 -6.48 -0.48
N ARG A 39 7.77 -7.41 -1.41
CA ARG A 39 7.63 -7.13 -2.85
C ARG A 39 6.18 -6.86 -3.24
N THR A 40 5.28 -7.72 -2.78
CA THR A 40 3.84 -7.58 -3.09
C THR A 40 3.19 -6.38 -2.40
N ASP A 41 3.74 -5.91 -1.27
CA ASP A 41 3.39 -4.65 -0.63
C ASP A 41 3.74 -3.47 -1.54
N VAL A 42 4.99 -3.40 -2.04
CA VAL A 42 5.40 -2.38 -3.01
C VAL A 42 4.54 -2.42 -4.28
N ASP A 43 4.26 -3.61 -4.81
CA ASP A 43 3.42 -3.77 -6.01
C ASP A 43 1.99 -3.25 -5.81
N PHE A 44 1.37 -3.48 -4.65
CA PHE A 44 0.05 -2.95 -4.32
C PHE A 44 0.05 -1.41 -4.36
N HIS A 45 1.07 -0.79 -3.77
CA HIS A 45 1.25 0.65 -3.77
C HIS A 45 1.56 1.21 -5.17
N TYR A 46 2.30 0.46 -5.99
CA TYR A 46 2.58 0.83 -7.37
C TYR A 46 1.30 0.90 -8.21
N VAL A 47 0.39 -0.06 -8.06
CA VAL A 47 -0.90 -0.04 -8.77
C VAL A 47 -1.69 1.23 -8.45
N LEU A 48 -1.74 1.67 -7.19
CA LEU A 48 -2.38 2.93 -6.81
C LEU A 48 -1.77 4.15 -7.54
N ALA A 49 -0.45 4.17 -7.72
CA ALA A 49 0.21 5.23 -8.48
C ALA A 49 -0.17 5.18 -9.98
N VAL A 50 -0.25 4.00 -10.58
CA VAL A 50 -0.65 3.80 -11.99
C VAL A 50 -2.06 4.29 -12.27
N ILE A 51 -3.02 4.02 -11.37
CA ILE A 51 -4.44 4.42 -11.55
C ILE A 51 -4.59 5.92 -11.79
N THR A 52 -3.70 6.74 -11.22
CA THR A 52 -3.76 8.20 -11.41
C THR A 52 -3.46 8.66 -12.83
N ARG A 53 -2.92 7.78 -13.69
CA ARG A 53 -2.50 8.07 -15.08
C ARG A 53 -1.51 9.24 -15.18
N ASN A 54 -0.85 9.57 -14.08
CA ASN A 54 0.15 10.62 -14.01
C ASN A 54 1.54 10.00 -13.83
N ARG A 55 2.36 10.12 -14.87
CA ARG A 55 3.72 9.55 -14.93
C ARG A 55 4.66 10.06 -13.84
N ILE A 56 4.37 11.22 -13.24
CA ILE A 56 5.16 11.73 -12.11
C ILE A 56 5.02 10.81 -10.90
N PHE A 57 3.80 10.33 -10.59
CA PHE A 57 3.60 9.46 -9.43
C PHE A 57 4.23 8.09 -9.62
N THR A 58 4.18 7.52 -10.83
CA THR A 58 4.87 6.25 -11.11
C THR A 58 6.39 6.41 -11.08
N ALA A 59 6.93 7.55 -11.56
CA ALA A 59 8.36 7.84 -11.47
C ALA A 59 8.84 8.03 -10.02
N ILE A 60 8.07 8.76 -9.20
CA ILE A 60 8.36 8.92 -7.77
C ILE A 60 8.34 7.56 -7.06
N HIS A 61 7.32 6.73 -7.32
CA HIS A 61 7.23 5.40 -6.72
C HIS A 61 8.45 4.54 -7.12
N ALA A 62 8.82 4.50 -8.40
CA ALA A 62 9.98 3.75 -8.88
C ALA A 62 11.30 4.23 -8.25
N ALA A 63 11.49 5.55 -8.13
CA ALA A 63 12.68 6.13 -7.51
C ALA A 63 12.78 5.83 -6.00
N LEU A 64 11.64 5.60 -5.33
CA LEU A 64 11.59 5.29 -3.90
C LEU A 64 11.49 3.77 -3.61
N ALA A 65 11.30 2.92 -4.62
CA ALA A 65 10.98 1.50 -4.42
C ALA A 65 12.03 0.75 -3.59
N GLU A 66 13.33 0.93 -3.86
CA GLU A 66 14.39 0.29 -3.08
C GLU A 66 14.40 0.76 -1.62
N TRP A 67 14.23 2.07 -1.41
CA TRP A 67 14.13 2.63 -0.07
C TRP A 67 12.89 2.11 0.67
N LEU A 68 11.73 2.03 0.01
CA LEU A 68 10.51 1.47 0.58
C LEU A 68 10.69 0.00 0.99
N LEU A 69 11.38 -0.81 0.18
CA LEU A 69 11.72 -2.19 0.53
C LEU A 69 12.61 -2.26 1.78
N GLU A 70 13.62 -1.40 1.90
CA GLU A 70 14.47 -1.33 3.08
C GLU A 70 13.69 -0.92 4.36
N GLN A 71 12.78 0.03 4.23
CA GLN A 71 11.86 0.42 5.31
C GLN A 71 10.95 -0.74 5.72
N ARG A 72 10.44 -1.51 4.76
CA ARG A 72 9.62 -2.69 5.02
C ARG A 72 10.41 -3.80 5.71
N ARG A 73 11.63 -4.11 5.28
CA ARG A 73 12.53 -5.05 5.98
C ARG A 73 12.74 -4.69 7.45
N THR A 74 12.82 -3.39 7.73
CA THR A 74 13.02 -2.88 9.08
C THR A 74 11.76 -2.99 9.94
N THR A 75 10.57 -2.88 9.34
CA THR A 75 9.28 -2.77 10.07
C THR A 75 8.44 -4.04 10.06
N LEU A 76 8.66 -4.96 9.12
CA LEU A 76 7.95 -6.23 8.99
C LEU A 76 8.52 -7.28 9.96
N ALA A 77 8.06 -7.23 11.21
CA ALA A 77 8.21 -8.32 12.16
C ALA A 77 7.09 -9.36 11.99
N GLU A 78 7.20 -10.50 12.68
CA GLU A 78 6.15 -11.53 12.68
C GLU A 78 4.78 -10.94 13.02
N GLY A 79 3.79 -11.17 12.15
CA GLY A 79 2.42 -10.70 12.31
C GLY A 79 2.14 -9.28 11.80
N GLU A 80 3.16 -8.50 11.43
CA GLU A 80 2.96 -7.19 10.82
C GLU A 80 2.50 -7.28 9.36
N ASP A 81 2.83 -8.37 8.67
CA ASP A 81 2.32 -8.73 7.35
C ASP A 81 0.78 -8.85 7.33
N ARG A 82 0.18 -9.51 8.32
CA ARG A 82 -1.28 -9.62 8.44
C ARG A 82 -1.94 -8.27 8.65
N LYS A 83 -1.35 -7.40 9.50
CA LYS A 83 -1.90 -6.06 9.75
C LYS A 83 -1.79 -5.15 8.54
N ALA A 84 -0.67 -5.22 7.81
CA ALA A 84 -0.50 -4.50 6.55
C ALA A 84 -1.55 -4.97 5.53
N TYR A 85 -1.73 -6.29 5.38
CA TYR A 85 -2.76 -6.85 4.51
C TYR A 85 -4.18 -6.39 4.88
N GLU A 86 -4.54 -6.40 6.17
CA GLU A 86 -5.86 -5.92 6.62
C GLU A 86 -6.07 -4.45 6.24
N ALA A 87 -5.06 -3.61 6.42
CA ALA A 87 -5.12 -2.21 5.99
C ALA A 87 -5.23 -2.07 4.46
N HIS A 88 -4.49 -2.86 3.67
CA HIS A 88 -4.61 -2.89 2.21
C HIS A 88 -6.01 -3.30 1.76
N ARG A 89 -6.61 -4.29 2.45
CA ARG A 89 -7.99 -4.71 2.20
C ARG A 89 -8.98 -3.58 2.46
N GLU A 90 -8.86 -2.86 3.58
CA GLU A 90 -9.73 -1.70 3.87
C GLU A 90 -9.64 -0.62 2.80
N ILE A 91 -8.42 -0.34 2.31
CA ILE A 91 -8.15 0.62 1.24
C ILE A 91 -8.82 0.16 -0.07
N PHE A 92 -8.60 -1.10 -0.47
CA PHE A 92 -9.20 -1.68 -1.66
C PHE A 92 -10.72 -1.64 -1.61
N GLU A 93 -11.33 -2.07 -0.50
CA GLU A 93 -12.78 -2.10 -0.36
C GLU A 93 -13.38 -0.69 -0.46
N ALA A 94 -12.69 0.33 0.05
CA ALA A 94 -13.13 1.71 -0.07
C ALA A 94 -13.04 2.23 -1.53
N ILE A 95 -11.96 1.88 -2.23
CA ILE A 95 -11.79 2.22 -3.65
C ILE A 95 -12.83 1.51 -4.52
N ALA A 96 -13.05 0.21 -4.30
CA ALA A 96 -14.03 -0.58 -5.02
C ALA A 96 -15.47 -0.09 -4.78
N ALA A 97 -15.76 0.39 -3.56
CA ALA A 97 -17.03 1.01 -3.21
C ALA A 97 -17.19 2.46 -3.72
N ARG A 98 -16.19 3.01 -4.43
CA ARG A 98 -16.18 4.40 -4.91
C ARG A 98 -16.33 5.44 -3.79
N ASP A 99 -15.75 5.15 -2.63
CA ASP A 99 -15.81 6.00 -1.44
C ASP A 99 -14.45 6.72 -1.22
N PRO A 100 -14.29 7.95 -1.75
CA PRO A 100 -13.02 8.67 -1.66
C PRO A 100 -12.63 9.04 -0.24
N ASP A 101 -13.60 9.40 0.61
CA ASP A 101 -13.32 9.81 1.99
C ASP A 101 -12.85 8.61 2.82
N ARG A 102 -13.51 7.45 2.64
CA ARG A 102 -13.10 6.21 3.31
C ARG A 102 -11.75 5.70 2.80
N ALA A 103 -11.47 5.80 1.50
CA ALA A 103 -10.19 5.41 0.92
C ALA A 103 -9.04 6.29 1.45
N GLU A 104 -9.27 7.60 1.53
CA GLU A 104 -8.33 8.54 2.11
C GLU A 104 -8.05 8.21 3.58
N ALA A 105 -9.10 8.03 4.38
CA ALA A 105 -8.99 7.75 5.79
C ALA A 105 -8.26 6.42 6.07
N ALA A 106 -8.55 5.38 5.30
CA ALA A 106 -7.88 4.08 5.42
C ALA A 106 -6.39 4.17 5.10
N MET A 107 -6.02 4.81 3.98
CA MET A 107 -4.61 4.99 3.60
C MET A 107 -3.86 5.87 4.61
N ARG A 108 -4.50 6.91 5.15
CA ARG A 108 -3.90 7.76 6.18
C ARG A 108 -3.59 6.96 7.45
N ARG A 109 -4.55 6.19 7.96
CA ARG A 109 -4.35 5.32 9.14
C ARG A 109 -3.21 4.32 8.90
N HIS A 110 -3.17 3.71 7.72
CA HIS A 110 -2.10 2.77 7.34
C HIS A 110 -0.72 3.43 7.43
N LEU A 111 -0.53 4.57 6.76
CA LEU A 111 0.77 5.24 6.73
C LEU A 111 1.18 5.82 8.09
N GLU A 112 0.23 6.32 8.89
CA GLU A 112 0.51 6.77 10.26
C GLU A 112 0.97 5.62 11.15
N TYR A 113 0.36 4.43 11.02
CA TYR A 113 0.78 3.24 11.73
C TYR A 113 2.21 2.82 11.34
N VAL A 114 2.49 2.74 10.04
CA VAL A 114 3.82 2.36 9.52
C VAL A 114 4.88 3.37 9.96
N SER A 115 4.59 4.67 9.85
CA SER A 115 5.50 5.74 10.27
C SER A 115 5.83 5.66 11.76
N ARG A 116 4.82 5.43 12.62
CA ARG A 116 5.02 5.25 14.05
C ARG A 116 5.93 4.06 14.33
N ARG A 117 5.69 2.93 13.66
CA ARG A 117 6.51 1.72 13.82
C ARG A 117 7.95 1.91 13.39
N TYR A 118 8.17 2.57 12.27
CA TYR A 118 9.52 2.91 11.84
C TYR A 118 10.25 3.75 12.90
N LEU A 119 9.61 4.78 13.44
CA LEU A 119 10.21 5.64 14.47
C LEU A 119 10.49 4.90 15.79
N GLU A 120 9.65 3.94 16.18
CA GLU A 120 9.87 3.09 17.35
C GLU A 120 11.11 2.20 17.20
N ILE A 121 11.40 1.73 15.99
CA ILE A 121 12.54 0.85 15.69
C ILE A 121 13.81 1.65 15.42
N ALA A 122 13.71 2.77 14.71
CA ALA A 122 14.84 3.59 14.26
C ALA A 122 15.40 4.51 15.35
N ARG A 123 14.70 4.70 16.48
CA ARG A 123 15.25 5.46 17.62
C ARG A 123 16.38 4.66 18.28
N PRO A 124 17.61 5.19 18.36
CA PRO A 124 18.66 4.54 19.13
C PRO A 124 18.27 4.55 20.61
N LYS A 125 18.52 3.43 21.30
CA LYS A 125 18.47 3.37 22.77
C LYS A 125 19.52 4.27 23.39
#